data_AF-A0AAD9PLA0-F1
#
_entry.id   AF-A0AAD9PLA0-F1
#
_cell.length_a   1.000
_cell.length_b   1.000
_cell.length_c   1.000
_cell.angle_alpha   90.00
_cell.angle_beta   90.00
_cell.angle_gamma   90.00
#
_symmetry.space_group_name_H-M   'P 1'
#
loop_
_entity.id
_entity.type
_entity.pdbx_description
1 polymer ?
#
loop_
_entity_poly.entity_id
_entity_poly.type
_entity_poly.pdbx_seq_one_letter_code
_entity_poly.pdbx_strand_id
1 'polypeptide(L)'
;MNINEVDSYLRSLQEQIQRVQRDSSPSDKLLLAQNVLNEIKDYIPVVAFHQTLSKYLEKLVSLLAHSLLEDPTSDLQSKLDACRLLLTTLIHKSDVELLGKDVFGSHVLQTVLQYTSLCLEHGANIDDLLQHLSKIIEERYLFELIHHTCGSHLIRSLIKTLAGVIDVDAFVKNRKSADESHMLRPANATLPEWRRDKLIKWANLLQKDIKGTLATAQSTATAFILLKCCRMIDNKIGIELLKKIQHYAKDACMYCKYASYALENTISLMTQEELDEFIDSVPNLQEFATNRLANFSICALARQPNLRERHLNRLIGGLFFPSNSHVDLDFSALIVSDSSPIIWRLCEACLLQPNSQSTLVEKLFNTLGIDKEDVGFWPKILQCMPKGSTDDYQIRATGCSILLFLLRFNTIVIKRLLLDFKNFIKQTKTQELWPRLATDSLFSRVLQMLLDVKLKLISDRIVIKLFKALREHAVQLSLDRNGAFVMSSLFKALSPAMREELLLELVPSCNQIVKRNKKYAEIIGLEAFKTNDAMWREKQEKASNVRGMFRDIVE
;
A
#
# COMPACT_ATOMS: atom_id res chain seq x y z
N MET A 1 -42.59 -21.44 4.29
CA MET A 1 -41.57 -20.53 3.71
C MET A 1 -42.09 -19.84 2.45
N ASN A 2 -41.50 -19.96 1.26
CA ASN A 2 -41.49 -18.87 0.27
C ASN A 2 -40.60 -17.69 0.70
N ILE A 3 -40.18 -16.87 -0.27
CA ILE A 3 -39.13 -15.87 -0.10
C ILE A 3 -39.49 -14.75 0.91
N ASN A 4 -40.76 -14.40 1.06
CA ASN A 4 -41.18 -13.37 2.02
C ASN A 4 -41.04 -13.86 3.47
N GLU A 5 -41.32 -15.15 3.74
CA GLU A 5 -41.09 -15.75 5.05
C GLU A 5 -39.58 -15.90 5.34
N VAL A 6 -38.77 -16.20 4.32
CA VAL A 6 -37.30 -16.21 4.42
C VAL A 6 -36.74 -14.82 4.74
N ASP A 7 -37.24 -13.76 4.09
CA ASP A 7 -36.83 -12.37 4.35
C ASP A 7 -37.18 -11.96 5.78
N SER A 8 -38.40 -12.22 6.23
CA SER A 8 -38.83 -11.97 7.61
C SER A 8 -37.99 -12.73 8.63
N TYR A 9 -37.70 -14.01 8.37
CA TYR A 9 -36.88 -14.87 9.25
C TYR A 9 -35.43 -14.38 9.34
N LEU A 10 -34.77 -14.10 8.20
CA LEU A 10 -33.38 -13.62 8.22
C LEU A 10 -33.25 -12.24 8.86
N ARG A 11 -34.25 -11.36 8.68
CA ARG A 11 -34.28 -10.06 9.35
C ARG A 11 -34.45 -10.16 10.87
N SER A 12 -35.31 -11.06 11.38
CA SER A 12 -35.48 -11.23 12.82
C SER A 12 -34.18 -11.68 13.52
N LEU A 13 -33.30 -12.38 12.79
CA LEU A 13 -31.99 -12.83 13.28
C LEU A 13 -30.86 -11.78 13.13
N GLN A 14 -31.13 -10.58 12.61
CA GLN A 14 -30.10 -9.59 12.30
C GLN A 14 -29.25 -9.18 13.51
N GLU A 15 -29.87 -9.00 14.67
CA GLU A 15 -29.17 -8.62 15.90
C GLU A 15 -28.41 -9.81 16.50
N GLN A 16 -29.01 -11.01 16.45
CA GLN A 16 -28.39 -12.25 16.94
C GLN A 16 -27.13 -12.59 16.14
N ILE A 17 -27.17 -12.52 14.81
CA ILE A 17 -26.00 -12.71 13.94
C ILE A 17 -24.89 -11.69 14.27
N GLN A 18 -25.25 -10.42 14.50
CA GLN A 18 -24.28 -9.39 14.85
C GLN A 18 -23.64 -9.59 16.23
N ARG A 19 -24.40 -10.07 17.22
CA ARG A 19 -23.93 -10.39 18.56
C ARG A 19 -22.99 -11.61 18.54
N VAL A 20 -23.42 -12.70 17.90
CA VAL A 20 -22.65 -13.95 17.80
C VAL A 20 -21.34 -13.75 17.03
N GLN A 21 -21.31 -12.86 16.02
CA GLN A 21 -20.08 -12.52 15.30
C GLN A 21 -19.07 -11.67 16.10
N ARG A 22 -19.43 -11.14 17.28
CA ARG A 22 -18.53 -10.33 18.11
C ARG A 22 -18.05 -11.08 19.34
N ASP A 23 -19.00 -11.63 20.11
CA ASP A 23 -18.79 -11.91 21.53
C ASP A 23 -19.17 -13.36 21.94
N SER A 24 -19.28 -14.29 20.99
CA SER A 24 -19.71 -15.68 21.23
C SER A 24 -18.66 -16.73 20.83
N SER A 25 -18.84 -17.95 21.34
CA SER A 25 -17.89 -19.05 21.18
C SER A 25 -17.86 -19.61 19.74
N PRO A 26 -16.82 -20.36 19.35
CA PRO A 26 -16.77 -21.06 18.07
C PRO A 26 -17.97 -21.99 17.85
N SER A 27 -18.44 -22.67 18.90
CA SER A 27 -19.61 -23.55 18.85
C SER A 27 -20.92 -22.78 18.65
N ASP A 28 -21.10 -21.62 19.28
CA ASP A 28 -22.27 -20.75 19.06
C ASP A 28 -22.33 -20.24 17.61
N LYS A 29 -21.18 -19.85 17.07
CA LYS A 29 -21.02 -19.39 15.68
C LYS A 29 -21.41 -20.49 14.69
N LEU A 30 -20.97 -21.73 14.94
CA LEU A 30 -21.35 -22.90 14.16
C LEU A 30 -22.86 -23.19 14.25
N LEU A 31 -23.37 -23.31 15.47
CA LEU A 31 -24.76 -23.71 15.73
C LEU A 31 -25.76 -22.73 15.12
N LEU A 32 -25.53 -21.41 15.28
CA LEU A 32 -26.36 -20.40 14.64
C LEU A 32 -26.30 -20.51 13.12
N ALA A 33 -25.10 -20.61 12.54
CA ALA A 33 -24.96 -20.67 11.09
C ALA A 33 -25.61 -21.92 10.48
N GLN A 34 -25.39 -23.10 11.07
CA GLN A 34 -25.97 -24.36 10.59
C GLN A 34 -27.50 -24.38 10.71
N ASN A 35 -28.06 -23.96 11.84
CA ASN A 35 -29.52 -23.98 12.03
C ASN A 35 -30.21 -23.09 10.99
N VAL A 36 -29.69 -21.87 10.76
CA VAL A 36 -30.23 -20.95 9.76
C VAL A 36 -30.06 -21.51 8.35
N LEU A 37 -28.89 -22.04 7.99
CA LEU A 37 -28.63 -22.62 6.66
C LEU A 37 -29.50 -23.85 6.37
N ASN A 38 -29.78 -24.70 7.37
CA ASN A 38 -30.66 -25.84 7.23
C ASN A 38 -32.12 -25.42 7.00
N GLU A 39 -32.58 -24.37 7.69
CA GLU A 39 -33.93 -23.81 7.52
C GLU A 39 -34.12 -23.21 6.12
N ILE A 40 -33.14 -22.42 5.64
CA ILE A 40 -33.24 -21.74 4.33
C ILE A 40 -32.71 -22.56 3.14
N LYS A 41 -32.30 -23.83 3.32
CA LYS A 41 -31.47 -24.59 2.35
C LYS A 41 -32.02 -24.64 0.93
N ASP A 42 -33.34 -24.70 0.75
CA ASP A 42 -33.98 -24.75 -0.56
C ASP A 42 -34.20 -23.36 -1.19
N TYR A 43 -33.98 -22.30 -0.41
CA TYR A 43 -34.06 -20.89 -0.82
C TYR A 43 -32.69 -20.23 -1.00
N ILE A 44 -31.58 -20.88 -0.59
CA ILE A 44 -30.20 -20.40 -0.78
C ILE A 44 -29.93 -19.88 -2.21
N PRO A 45 -30.35 -20.55 -3.30
CA PRO A 45 -30.18 -20.01 -4.65
C PRO A 45 -30.80 -18.62 -4.82
N VAL A 46 -32.07 -18.46 -4.42
CA VAL A 46 -32.82 -17.19 -4.54
C VAL A 46 -32.27 -16.12 -3.58
N VAL A 47 -31.90 -16.52 -2.36
CA VAL A 47 -31.27 -15.65 -1.36
C VAL A 47 -29.94 -15.08 -1.86
N ALA A 48 -29.15 -15.84 -2.61
CA ALA A 48 -27.86 -15.40 -3.11
C ALA A 48 -27.97 -14.21 -4.10
N PHE A 49 -28.99 -14.21 -4.97
CA PHE A 49 -29.27 -13.10 -5.91
C PHE A 49 -29.92 -11.87 -5.24
N HIS A 50 -30.37 -11.97 -3.99
CA HIS A 50 -31.18 -10.92 -3.37
C HIS A 50 -30.30 -9.88 -2.65
N GLN A 51 -30.28 -8.63 -3.14
CA GLN A 51 -29.51 -7.47 -2.65
C GLN A 51 -29.30 -7.37 -1.12
N THR A 52 -30.36 -7.61 -0.34
CA THR A 52 -30.31 -7.60 1.13
C THR A 52 -29.96 -8.95 1.75
N LEU A 53 -30.59 -10.05 1.32
CA LEU A 53 -30.45 -11.37 1.92
C LEU A 53 -29.11 -12.06 1.61
N SER A 54 -28.48 -11.75 0.48
CA SER A 54 -27.13 -12.21 0.14
C SER A 54 -26.14 -11.87 1.27
N LYS A 55 -26.27 -10.68 1.86
CA LYS A 55 -25.42 -10.18 2.96
C LYS A 55 -25.66 -10.88 4.28
N TYR A 56 -26.80 -11.54 4.46
CA TYR A 56 -27.02 -12.43 5.60
C TYR A 56 -26.32 -13.77 5.34
N LEU A 57 -26.46 -14.32 4.13
CA LEU A 57 -25.77 -15.54 3.71
C LEU A 57 -24.23 -15.39 3.83
N GLU A 58 -23.64 -14.30 3.33
CA GLU A 58 -22.21 -13.97 3.50
C GLU A 58 -21.78 -13.92 4.98
N LYS A 59 -22.63 -13.40 5.88
CA LYS A 59 -22.36 -13.40 7.33
C LYS A 59 -22.43 -14.79 7.94
N LEU A 60 -23.37 -15.64 7.51
CA LEU A 60 -23.46 -17.02 7.99
C LEU A 60 -22.20 -17.81 7.57
N VAL A 61 -21.74 -17.64 6.33
CA VAL A 61 -20.46 -18.21 5.87
C VAL A 61 -19.28 -17.65 6.67
N SER A 62 -19.29 -16.35 7.00
CA SER A 62 -18.26 -15.75 7.86
C SER A 62 -18.26 -16.35 9.28
N LEU A 63 -19.43 -16.67 9.86
CA LEU A 63 -19.53 -17.33 11.16
C LEU A 63 -18.94 -18.75 11.12
N LEU A 64 -19.20 -19.50 10.04
CA LEU A 64 -18.60 -20.82 9.82
C LEU A 64 -17.07 -20.74 9.66
N ALA A 65 -16.57 -19.74 8.93
CA ALA A 65 -15.13 -19.50 8.78
C ALA A 65 -14.47 -19.12 10.11
N HIS A 66 -15.08 -18.20 10.89
CA HIS A 66 -14.60 -17.85 12.23
C HIS A 66 -14.61 -19.05 13.18
N SER A 67 -15.68 -19.87 13.15
CA SER A 67 -15.76 -21.10 13.96
C SER A 67 -14.66 -22.12 13.63
N LEU A 68 -14.25 -22.24 12.36
CA LEU A 68 -13.17 -23.13 11.93
C LEU A 68 -11.77 -22.56 12.27
N LEU A 69 -11.58 -21.24 12.15
CA LEU A 69 -10.31 -20.58 12.46
C LEU A 69 -10.03 -20.50 13.97
N GLU A 70 -11.06 -20.29 14.79
CA GLU A 70 -10.93 -20.17 16.25
C GLU A 70 -10.87 -21.53 16.97
N ASP A 71 -11.54 -22.55 16.41
CA ASP A 71 -11.48 -23.94 16.90
C ASP A 71 -11.44 -24.92 15.72
N PRO A 72 -10.25 -25.32 15.26
CA PRO A 72 -10.11 -26.19 14.09
C PRO A 72 -10.46 -27.66 14.36
N THR A 73 -10.76 -28.03 15.62
CA THR A 73 -10.91 -29.43 16.04
C THR A 73 -12.32 -29.81 16.49
N SER A 74 -13.00 -28.97 17.27
CA SER A 74 -14.38 -29.26 17.68
C SER A 74 -15.31 -29.18 16.47
N ASP A 75 -16.24 -30.14 16.42
CA ASP A 75 -17.32 -30.20 15.43
C ASP A 75 -16.82 -30.11 13.98
N LEU A 76 -15.59 -30.59 13.71
CA LEU A 76 -14.94 -30.41 12.43
C LEU A 76 -15.80 -30.94 11.28
N GLN A 77 -16.29 -32.19 11.38
CA GLN A 77 -17.15 -32.78 10.34
C GLN A 77 -18.38 -31.90 10.05
N SER A 78 -19.04 -31.38 11.10
CA SER A 78 -20.18 -30.46 11.00
C SER A 78 -19.84 -29.18 10.22
N LYS A 79 -18.63 -28.63 10.42
CA LYS A 79 -18.11 -27.47 9.65
C LYS A 79 -17.90 -27.83 8.18
N LEU A 80 -17.26 -28.97 7.89
CA LEU A 80 -17.02 -29.43 6.52
C LEU A 80 -18.33 -29.76 5.77
N ASP A 81 -19.30 -30.35 6.45
CA ASP A 81 -20.64 -30.66 5.91
C ASP A 81 -21.42 -29.40 5.57
N ALA A 82 -21.33 -28.35 6.39
CA ALA A 82 -21.94 -27.05 6.09
C ALA A 82 -21.32 -26.41 4.83
N CYS A 83 -20.00 -26.54 4.65
CA CYS A 83 -19.34 -26.12 3.41
C CYS A 83 -19.81 -26.92 2.19
N ARG A 84 -19.93 -28.25 2.32
CA ARG A 84 -20.42 -29.13 1.25
C ARG A 84 -21.89 -28.83 0.89
N LEU A 85 -22.75 -28.56 1.88
CA LEU A 85 -24.15 -28.13 1.68
C LEU A 85 -24.23 -26.83 0.86
N LEU A 86 -23.46 -25.81 1.25
CA LEU A 86 -23.42 -24.51 0.58
C LEU A 86 -23.00 -24.64 -0.89
N LEU A 87 -21.87 -25.31 -1.16
CA LEU A 87 -21.38 -25.53 -2.52
C LEU A 87 -22.34 -26.37 -3.36
N THR A 88 -22.82 -27.51 -2.83
CA THR A 88 -23.77 -28.37 -3.55
C THR A 88 -25.02 -27.58 -3.96
N THR A 89 -25.52 -26.75 -3.05
CA THR A 89 -26.72 -25.94 -3.29
C THR A 89 -26.46 -24.84 -4.32
N LEU A 90 -25.36 -24.09 -4.20
CA LEU A 90 -25.04 -23.01 -5.13
C LEU A 90 -24.63 -23.51 -6.53
N ILE A 91 -23.97 -24.67 -6.64
CA ILE A 91 -23.49 -25.22 -7.92
C ILE A 91 -24.59 -26.04 -8.62
N HIS A 92 -25.37 -26.86 -7.91
CA HIS A 92 -26.36 -27.75 -8.55
C HIS A 92 -27.79 -27.19 -8.59
N LYS A 93 -28.18 -26.30 -7.66
CA LYS A 93 -29.54 -25.70 -7.63
C LYS A 93 -29.59 -24.26 -8.16
N SER A 94 -28.45 -23.64 -8.49
CA SER A 94 -28.40 -22.33 -9.15
C SER A 94 -27.77 -22.46 -10.53
N ASP A 95 -28.10 -21.53 -11.42
CA ASP A 95 -27.31 -21.32 -12.63
C ASP A 95 -26.00 -20.61 -12.27
N VAL A 96 -24.87 -21.32 -12.39
CA VAL A 96 -23.52 -20.82 -12.11
C VAL A 96 -23.15 -19.62 -12.99
N GLU A 97 -23.68 -19.54 -14.21
CA GLU A 97 -23.44 -18.41 -15.12
C GLU A 97 -24.09 -17.14 -14.58
N LEU A 98 -25.40 -17.20 -14.29
CA LEU A 98 -26.15 -16.09 -13.72
C LEU A 98 -25.59 -15.70 -12.35
N LEU A 99 -25.31 -16.68 -11.49
CA LEU A 99 -24.77 -16.47 -10.15
C LEU A 99 -23.38 -15.81 -10.19
N GLY A 100 -22.53 -16.20 -11.13
CA GLY A 100 -21.20 -15.60 -11.31
C GLY A 100 -21.22 -14.20 -11.94
N LYS A 101 -22.23 -13.87 -12.74
CA LYS A 101 -22.40 -12.55 -13.36
C LYS A 101 -23.17 -11.56 -12.48
N ASP A 102 -24.00 -12.04 -11.55
CA ASP A 102 -24.80 -11.18 -10.67
C ASP A 102 -23.97 -10.39 -9.65
N VAL A 103 -24.44 -9.19 -9.31
CA VAL A 103 -23.77 -8.26 -8.38
C VAL A 103 -23.78 -8.78 -6.94
N PHE A 104 -24.74 -9.61 -6.54
CA PHE A 104 -24.87 -10.13 -5.17
C PHE A 104 -24.46 -11.61 -5.10
N GLY A 105 -24.95 -12.41 -6.03
CA GLY A 105 -24.66 -13.84 -6.15
C GLY A 105 -23.18 -14.14 -6.30
N SER A 106 -22.45 -13.30 -7.05
CA SER A 106 -21.01 -13.50 -7.23
C SER A 106 -20.23 -13.26 -5.95
N HIS A 107 -20.65 -12.33 -5.07
CA HIS A 107 -20.04 -12.13 -3.76
C HIS A 107 -20.29 -13.33 -2.84
N VAL A 108 -21.53 -13.82 -2.77
CA VAL A 108 -21.86 -15.04 -2.02
C VAL A 108 -20.98 -16.22 -2.44
N LEU A 109 -20.87 -16.48 -3.75
CA LEU A 109 -20.06 -17.60 -4.24
C LEU A 109 -18.55 -17.39 -4.00
N GLN A 110 -18.04 -16.15 -4.05
CA GLN A 110 -16.66 -15.84 -3.65
C GLN A 110 -16.42 -16.15 -2.16
N THR A 111 -17.32 -15.73 -1.27
CA THR A 111 -17.20 -15.98 0.18
C THR A 111 -17.27 -17.48 0.49
N VAL A 112 -18.15 -18.22 -0.19
CA VAL A 112 -18.21 -19.69 -0.06
C VAL A 112 -16.94 -20.36 -0.58
N LEU A 113 -16.34 -19.90 -1.69
CA LEU A 113 -15.05 -20.43 -2.18
C LEU A 113 -13.88 -20.09 -1.24
N GLN A 114 -13.87 -18.91 -0.61
CA GLN A 114 -12.89 -18.57 0.42
C GLN A 114 -13.02 -19.48 1.65
N TYR A 115 -14.26 -19.75 2.10
CA TYR A 115 -14.50 -20.72 3.18
C TYR A 115 -14.13 -22.15 2.76
N THR A 116 -14.38 -22.51 1.50
CA THR A 116 -13.96 -23.80 0.92
C THR A 116 -12.44 -23.96 1.00
N SER A 117 -11.67 -22.92 0.70
CA SER A 117 -10.20 -22.97 0.81
C SER A 117 -9.74 -23.31 2.24
N LEU A 118 -10.42 -22.80 3.27
CA LEU A 118 -10.17 -23.17 4.66
C LEU A 118 -10.58 -24.65 4.92
N CYS A 119 -11.80 -25.04 4.57
CA CYS A 119 -12.26 -26.42 4.77
C CYS A 119 -11.35 -27.48 4.11
N LEU A 120 -10.73 -27.14 2.98
CA LEU A 120 -9.77 -28.00 2.29
C LEU A 120 -8.44 -28.18 3.03
N GLU A 121 -7.94 -27.16 3.72
CA GLU A 121 -6.78 -27.31 4.63
C GLU A 121 -7.09 -28.30 5.76
N HIS A 122 -8.35 -28.31 6.22
CA HIS A 122 -8.84 -29.23 7.25
C HIS A 122 -9.43 -30.54 6.69
N GLY A 123 -9.07 -30.93 5.46
CA GLY A 123 -9.35 -32.26 4.91
C GLY A 123 -10.75 -32.47 4.30
N ALA A 124 -11.48 -31.40 3.95
CA ALA A 124 -12.79 -31.55 3.29
C ALA A 124 -12.72 -32.34 1.98
N ASN A 125 -13.54 -33.39 1.89
CA ASN A 125 -13.81 -34.07 0.62
C ASN A 125 -14.84 -33.28 -0.20
N ILE A 126 -14.35 -32.34 -1.00
CA ILE A 126 -15.14 -31.38 -1.82
C ILE A 126 -14.62 -31.33 -3.28
N ASP A 127 -13.65 -32.18 -3.64
CA ASP A 127 -13.02 -32.19 -4.96
C ASP A 127 -13.98 -32.49 -6.12
N ASP A 128 -15.02 -33.29 -5.88
CA ASP A 128 -16.08 -33.58 -6.86
C ASP A 128 -16.84 -32.32 -7.28
N LEU A 129 -17.23 -31.49 -6.31
CA LEU A 129 -17.93 -30.22 -6.56
C LEU A 129 -17.03 -29.19 -7.25
N LEU A 130 -15.75 -29.11 -6.85
CA LEU A 130 -14.80 -28.18 -7.47
C LEU A 130 -14.41 -28.60 -8.89
N GLN A 131 -14.30 -29.90 -9.18
CA GLN A 131 -14.13 -30.40 -10.55
C GLN A 131 -15.33 -30.04 -11.42
N HIS A 132 -16.55 -30.24 -10.92
CA HIS A 132 -17.78 -29.93 -11.64
C HIS A 132 -17.89 -28.43 -11.96
N LEU A 133 -17.71 -27.56 -10.95
CA LEU A 133 -17.69 -26.11 -11.13
C LEU A 133 -16.61 -25.65 -12.13
N SER A 134 -15.39 -26.15 -11.97
CA SER A 134 -14.27 -25.81 -12.86
C SER A 134 -14.48 -26.28 -14.29
N LYS A 135 -15.19 -27.41 -14.49
CA LYS A 135 -15.56 -27.93 -15.80
C LYS A 135 -16.62 -27.04 -16.47
N ILE A 136 -17.70 -26.71 -15.77
CA ILE A 136 -18.76 -25.80 -16.28
C ILE A 136 -18.15 -24.47 -16.74
N ILE A 137 -17.31 -23.87 -15.90
CA ILE A 137 -16.64 -22.61 -16.21
C ILE A 137 -15.71 -22.76 -17.42
N GLU A 138 -14.83 -23.78 -17.44
CA GLU A 138 -13.87 -23.97 -18.54
C GLU A 138 -14.55 -24.21 -19.90
N GLU A 139 -15.60 -25.02 -19.94
CA GLU A 139 -16.25 -25.43 -21.19
C GLU A 139 -17.15 -24.36 -21.79
N ARG A 140 -17.67 -23.43 -20.99
CA ARG A 140 -18.73 -22.49 -21.41
C ARG A 140 -18.40 -21.02 -21.20
N TYR A 141 -17.72 -20.66 -20.11
CA TYR A 141 -17.79 -19.30 -19.55
C TYR A 141 -16.44 -18.65 -19.22
N LEU A 142 -15.32 -19.38 -19.26
CA LEU A 142 -14.03 -18.92 -18.73
C LEU A 142 -13.62 -17.55 -19.30
N PHE A 143 -13.57 -17.42 -20.62
CA PHE A 143 -13.17 -16.17 -21.29
C PHE A 143 -14.17 -15.03 -21.07
N GLU A 144 -15.46 -15.32 -20.95
CA GLU A 144 -16.45 -14.29 -20.66
C GLU A 144 -16.34 -13.79 -19.21
N LEU A 145 -16.24 -14.72 -18.25
CA LEU A 145 -16.17 -14.39 -16.83
C LEU A 145 -14.88 -13.65 -16.47
N ILE A 146 -13.72 -13.96 -17.07
CA ILE A 146 -12.49 -13.18 -16.80
C ILE A 146 -12.64 -11.71 -17.24
N HIS A 147 -13.47 -11.39 -18.22
CA HIS A 147 -13.74 -10.01 -18.63
C HIS A 147 -14.87 -9.35 -17.83
N HIS A 148 -15.79 -10.14 -17.26
CA HIS A 148 -16.94 -9.65 -16.53
C HIS A 148 -16.56 -8.95 -15.21
N THR A 149 -17.26 -7.86 -14.88
CA THR A 149 -17.05 -7.07 -13.66
C THR A 149 -17.18 -7.92 -12.40
N CYS A 150 -18.27 -8.67 -12.26
CA CYS A 150 -18.50 -9.64 -11.18
C CYS A 150 -17.74 -10.97 -11.40
N GLY A 151 -17.95 -11.64 -12.54
CA GLY A 151 -17.36 -12.95 -12.85
C GLY A 151 -15.84 -13.04 -12.67
N SER A 152 -15.08 -11.98 -12.94
CA SER A 152 -13.63 -12.02 -12.79
C SER A 152 -13.17 -12.13 -11.34
N HIS A 153 -13.99 -11.68 -10.38
CA HIS A 153 -13.73 -11.91 -8.97
C HIS A 153 -14.03 -13.37 -8.58
N LEU A 154 -15.10 -13.96 -9.11
CA LEU A 154 -15.40 -15.39 -8.95
C LEU A 154 -14.24 -16.25 -9.49
N ILE A 155 -13.75 -16.00 -10.70
CA ILE A 155 -12.63 -16.75 -11.28
C ILE A 155 -11.37 -16.60 -10.43
N ARG A 156 -11.06 -15.39 -9.92
CA ARG A 156 -9.92 -15.16 -9.01
C ARG A 156 -10.05 -15.94 -7.69
N SER A 157 -11.24 -15.99 -7.09
CA SER A 157 -11.46 -16.80 -5.88
C SER A 157 -11.34 -18.30 -6.18
N LEU A 158 -11.91 -18.78 -7.29
CA LEU A 158 -11.78 -20.19 -7.69
C LEU A 158 -10.32 -20.58 -7.98
N ILE A 159 -9.53 -19.71 -8.62
CA ILE A 159 -8.09 -19.91 -8.83
C ILE A 159 -7.35 -20.03 -7.48
N LYS A 160 -7.68 -19.18 -6.49
CA LYS A 160 -7.11 -19.29 -5.13
C LYS A 160 -7.47 -20.62 -4.47
N THR A 161 -8.74 -21.02 -4.51
CA THR A 161 -9.23 -22.31 -3.95
C THR A 161 -8.57 -23.51 -4.64
N LEU A 162 -8.49 -23.51 -5.97
CA LEU A 162 -7.82 -24.57 -6.74
C LEU A 162 -6.32 -24.64 -6.46
N ALA A 163 -5.66 -23.52 -6.11
CA ALA A 163 -4.24 -23.49 -5.76
C ALA A 163 -3.96 -23.86 -4.29
N GLY A 164 -5.01 -24.07 -3.46
CA GLY A 164 -4.86 -24.24 -2.02
C GLY A 164 -4.34 -22.98 -1.31
N VAL A 165 -4.68 -21.80 -1.84
CA VAL A 165 -4.30 -20.50 -1.29
C VAL A 165 -5.43 -19.96 -0.42
N ILE A 166 -5.05 -19.56 0.79
CA ILE A 166 -5.93 -18.94 1.77
C ILE A 166 -5.67 -17.43 1.76
N ASP A 167 -6.77 -16.69 1.75
CA ASP A 167 -6.80 -15.24 1.84
C ASP A 167 -7.21 -14.87 3.27
N VAL A 168 -6.23 -14.85 4.19
CA VAL A 168 -6.49 -14.71 5.64
C VAL A 168 -7.22 -13.40 5.96
N ASP A 169 -6.95 -12.35 5.20
CA ASP A 169 -7.60 -11.05 5.33
C ASP A 169 -9.10 -11.07 4.94
N ALA A 170 -9.59 -12.09 4.21
CA ALA A 170 -10.98 -12.17 3.75
C ALA A 170 -12.01 -12.22 4.89
N PHE A 171 -11.62 -12.71 6.06
CA PHE A 171 -12.50 -12.85 7.23
C PHE A 171 -12.10 -11.91 8.39
N VAL A 172 -11.03 -11.13 8.26
CA VAL A 172 -10.55 -10.20 9.30
C VAL A 172 -11.21 -8.83 9.14
N LYS A 173 -11.99 -8.40 10.14
CA LYS A 173 -12.61 -7.07 10.13
C LYS A 173 -11.58 -5.97 10.37
N ASN A 174 -11.68 -4.89 9.57
CA ASN A 174 -10.93 -3.64 9.62
C ASN A 174 -9.56 -3.58 8.90
N ARG A 175 -9.60 -3.57 7.56
CA ARG A 175 -8.58 -2.83 6.78
C ARG A 175 -9.20 -1.85 5.80
N LYS A 176 -8.52 -0.71 5.63
CA LYS A 176 -8.70 0.16 4.48
C LYS A 176 -8.03 -0.52 3.28
N SER A 177 -8.63 -0.40 2.11
CA SER A 177 -8.13 -0.92 0.84
C SER A 177 -6.63 -0.62 0.63
N ALA A 178 -5.80 -1.65 0.73
CA ALA A 178 -4.41 -1.67 0.30
C ALA A 178 -4.18 -3.01 -0.41
N ASP A 179 -3.65 -2.95 -1.62
CA ASP A 179 -3.86 -3.96 -2.69
C ASP A 179 -2.97 -5.22 -2.57
N GLU A 180 -2.56 -5.56 -1.35
CA GLU A 180 -1.69 -6.69 -1.04
C GLU A 180 -2.45 -7.73 -0.22
N SER A 181 -3.32 -8.52 -0.88
CA SER A 181 -3.83 -9.75 -0.27
C SER A 181 -2.66 -10.69 -0.04
N HIS A 182 -2.31 -10.95 1.23
CA HIS A 182 -1.26 -11.89 1.58
C HIS A 182 -1.74 -13.32 1.28
N MET A 183 -1.50 -13.76 0.04
CA MET A 183 -1.78 -15.10 -0.44
C MET A 183 -0.86 -16.10 0.27
N LEU A 184 -1.40 -16.80 1.27
CA LEU A 184 -0.67 -17.82 2.02
C LEU A 184 -1.08 -19.21 1.51
N ARG A 185 -0.08 -20.08 1.30
CA ARG A 185 -0.27 -21.50 1.08
C ARG A 185 0.41 -22.25 2.23
N PRO A 186 -0.28 -23.14 2.95
CA PRO A 186 0.32 -23.89 4.05
C PRO A 186 1.49 -24.75 3.54
N ALA A 187 2.62 -24.72 4.25
CA ALA A 187 3.87 -25.35 3.80
C ALA A 187 3.75 -26.87 3.55
N ASN A 188 2.81 -27.53 4.24
CA ASN A 188 2.59 -28.97 4.18
C ASN A 188 1.43 -29.38 3.25
N ALA A 189 0.77 -28.43 2.57
CA ALA A 189 -0.42 -28.72 1.75
C ALA A 189 -0.05 -29.41 0.43
N THR A 190 -0.20 -30.74 0.37
CA THR A 190 -0.19 -31.51 -0.87
C THR A 190 -1.37 -31.10 -1.75
N LEU A 191 -1.09 -30.66 -2.98
CA LEU A 191 -2.13 -30.24 -3.91
C LEU A 191 -2.52 -31.41 -4.82
N PRO A 192 -3.82 -31.78 -4.92
CA PRO A 192 -4.28 -32.80 -5.86
C PRO A 192 -3.85 -32.49 -7.30
N GLU A 193 -3.36 -33.51 -8.01
CA GLU A 193 -2.81 -33.39 -9.37
C GLU A 193 -3.80 -32.74 -10.35
N TRP A 194 -5.07 -33.15 -10.32
CA TRP A 194 -6.10 -32.59 -11.18
C TRP A 194 -6.26 -31.06 -11.03
N ARG A 195 -6.03 -30.50 -9.83
CA ARG A 195 -6.11 -29.04 -9.60
C ARG A 195 -4.93 -28.31 -10.19
N ARG A 196 -3.72 -28.88 -10.03
CA ARG A 196 -2.50 -28.41 -10.68
C ARG A 196 -2.70 -28.39 -12.20
N ASP A 197 -3.17 -29.49 -12.77
CA ASP A 197 -3.41 -29.63 -14.21
C ASP A 197 -4.47 -28.65 -14.71
N LYS A 198 -5.55 -28.42 -13.93
CA LYS A 198 -6.58 -27.43 -14.24
C LYS A 198 -5.99 -26.02 -14.34
N LEU A 199 -5.16 -25.62 -13.38
CA LEU A 199 -4.51 -24.31 -13.36
C LEU A 199 -3.46 -24.17 -14.48
N ILE A 200 -2.67 -25.22 -14.75
CA ILE A 200 -1.75 -25.28 -15.90
C ILE A 200 -2.53 -25.14 -17.23
N LYS A 201 -3.65 -25.85 -17.37
CA LYS A 201 -4.52 -25.77 -18.55
C LYS A 201 -5.07 -24.36 -18.74
N TRP A 202 -5.54 -23.70 -17.68
CA TRP A 202 -6.00 -22.31 -17.75
C TRP A 202 -4.88 -21.34 -18.10
N ALA A 203 -3.68 -21.50 -17.52
CA ALA A 203 -2.52 -20.69 -17.87
C ALA A 203 -2.17 -20.84 -19.35
N ASN A 204 -2.19 -22.07 -19.88
CA ASN A 204 -1.97 -22.36 -21.29
C ASN A 204 -3.08 -21.81 -22.20
N LEU A 205 -4.34 -21.78 -21.76
CA LEU A 205 -5.44 -21.17 -22.52
C LEU A 205 -5.29 -19.65 -22.62
N LEU A 206 -5.00 -18.96 -21.50
CA LEU A 206 -4.77 -17.51 -21.52
C LEU A 206 -3.53 -17.11 -22.33
N GLN A 207 -2.49 -17.94 -22.33
CA GLN A 207 -1.28 -17.77 -23.15
C GLN A 207 -1.47 -17.93 -24.66
N LYS A 208 -2.62 -18.44 -25.13
CA LYS A 208 -2.94 -18.52 -26.57
C LYS A 208 -3.46 -17.20 -27.13
N ASP A 209 -4.19 -16.44 -26.32
CA ASP A 209 -4.60 -15.07 -26.64
C ASP A 209 -4.21 -14.13 -25.47
N ILE A 210 -2.93 -13.81 -25.42
CA ILE A 210 -2.39 -12.89 -24.41
C ILE A 210 -2.92 -11.45 -24.59
N LYS A 211 -3.28 -11.08 -25.82
CA LYS A 211 -3.85 -9.77 -26.17
C LYS A 211 -5.26 -9.63 -25.62
N GLY A 212 -6.12 -10.62 -25.86
CA GLY A 212 -7.45 -10.72 -25.27
C GLY A 212 -7.36 -10.81 -23.74
N THR A 213 -6.52 -11.70 -23.21
CA THR A 213 -6.29 -11.83 -21.75
C THR A 213 -5.94 -10.50 -21.07
N LEU A 214 -5.21 -9.61 -21.74
CA LEU A 214 -4.80 -8.30 -21.21
C LEU A 214 -5.63 -7.13 -21.79
N ALA A 215 -6.85 -7.39 -22.27
CA ALA A 215 -7.74 -6.38 -22.86
C ALA A 215 -8.60 -5.61 -21.85
N THR A 216 -8.82 -6.12 -20.62
CA THR A 216 -9.55 -5.41 -19.56
C THR A 216 -8.83 -5.48 -18.20
N ALA A 217 -9.25 -4.64 -17.24
CA ALA A 217 -8.69 -4.67 -15.88
C ALA A 217 -9.03 -6.00 -15.18
N GLN A 218 -10.25 -6.47 -15.40
CA GLN A 218 -10.81 -7.72 -14.89
C GLN A 218 -9.98 -8.92 -15.34
N SER A 219 -9.69 -9.03 -16.64
CA SER A 219 -8.96 -10.16 -17.20
C SER A 219 -7.48 -10.10 -16.85
N THR A 220 -6.89 -8.90 -16.84
CA THR A 220 -5.50 -8.67 -16.41
C THR A 220 -5.28 -9.05 -14.95
N ALA A 221 -6.15 -8.59 -14.04
CA ALA A 221 -6.08 -8.96 -12.62
C ALA A 221 -6.28 -10.48 -12.43
N THR A 222 -7.12 -11.10 -13.24
CA THR A 222 -7.34 -12.57 -13.20
C THR A 222 -6.10 -13.33 -13.67
N ALA A 223 -5.48 -12.90 -14.77
CA ALA A 223 -4.23 -13.47 -15.27
C ALA A 223 -3.07 -13.30 -14.26
N PHE A 224 -3.03 -12.19 -13.51
CA PHE A 224 -2.02 -11.96 -12.48
C PHE A 224 -2.21 -12.84 -11.24
N ILE A 225 -3.46 -13.07 -10.79
CA ILE A 225 -3.74 -14.05 -9.73
C ILE A 225 -3.41 -15.47 -10.19
N LEU A 226 -3.71 -15.82 -11.46
CA LEU A 226 -3.30 -17.10 -12.03
C LEU A 226 -1.79 -17.25 -12.04
N LEU A 227 -1.04 -16.23 -12.48
CA LEU A 227 0.41 -16.20 -12.46
C LEU A 227 1.00 -16.39 -11.05
N LYS A 228 0.46 -15.69 -10.04
CA LYS A 228 0.85 -15.87 -8.64
C LYS A 228 0.62 -17.32 -8.18
N CYS A 229 -0.58 -17.86 -8.39
CA CYS A 229 -0.89 -19.24 -8.05
C CYS A 229 0.01 -20.24 -8.79
N CYS A 230 0.25 -20.04 -10.09
CA CYS A 230 1.17 -20.86 -10.89
C CYS A 230 2.57 -20.88 -10.28
N ARG A 231 3.21 -19.73 -10.01
CA ARG A 231 4.54 -19.69 -9.38
C ARG A 231 4.58 -20.39 -8.00
N MET A 232 3.47 -20.46 -7.27
CA MET A 232 3.37 -21.15 -5.98
C MET A 232 3.17 -22.68 -6.08
N ILE A 233 2.66 -23.20 -7.20
CA ILE A 233 2.38 -24.64 -7.38
C ILE A 233 3.37 -25.32 -8.33
N ASP A 234 3.77 -24.62 -9.39
CA ASP A 234 4.65 -25.07 -10.47
C ASP A 234 5.40 -23.85 -11.03
N ASN A 235 6.66 -23.69 -10.64
CA ASN A 235 7.44 -22.52 -11.02
C ASN A 235 7.72 -22.47 -12.54
N LYS A 236 7.71 -23.61 -13.25
CA LYS A 236 8.01 -23.63 -14.70
C LYS A 236 6.90 -22.97 -15.50
N ILE A 237 5.65 -23.39 -15.32
CA ILE A 237 4.50 -22.75 -15.98
C ILE A 237 4.32 -21.29 -15.52
N GLY A 238 4.69 -20.99 -14.26
CA GLY A 238 4.71 -19.62 -13.73
C GLY A 238 5.70 -18.72 -14.47
N ILE A 239 6.92 -19.20 -14.75
CA ILE A 239 7.93 -18.47 -15.54
C ILE A 239 7.48 -18.34 -17.00
N GLU A 240 6.93 -19.39 -17.62
CA GLU A 240 6.43 -19.34 -19.00
C GLU A 240 5.33 -18.28 -19.17
N LEU A 241 4.34 -18.28 -18.27
CA LEU A 241 3.27 -17.27 -18.26
C LEU A 241 3.80 -15.87 -17.96
N LEU A 242 4.76 -15.72 -17.03
CA LEU A 242 5.42 -14.44 -16.75
C LEU A 242 6.08 -13.89 -18.02
N LYS A 243 6.94 -14.67 -18.68
CA LYS A 243 7.68 -14.25 -19.88
C LYS A 243 6.73 -13.89 -21.03
N LYS A 244 5.63 -14.63 -21.21
CA LYS A 244 4.58 -14.28 -22.20
C LYS A 244 3.88 -12.96 -21.88
N ILE A 245 3.49 -12.74 -20.62
CA ILE A 245 2.88 -11.46 -20.20
C ILE A 245 3.89 -10.32 -20.43
N GLN A 246 5.13 -10.46 -19.95
CA GLN A 246 6.16 -9.43 -20.09
C GLN A 246 6.47 -9.09 -21.55
N HIS A 247 6.65 -10.10 -22.41
CA HIS A 247 6.96 -9.90 -23.83
C HIS A 247 5.89 -9.05 -24.53
N TYR A 248 4.61 -9.43 -24.39
CA TYR A 248 3.50 -8.64 -24.95
C TYR A 248 3.34 -7.28 -24.25
N ALA A 249 3.40 -7.26 -22.91
CA ALA A 249 3.09 -6.08 -22.13
C ALA A 249 4.16 -4.98 -22.26
N LYS A 250 5.41 -5.34 -22.48
CA LYS A 250 6.51 -4.41 -22.79
C LYS A 250 6.26 -3.62 -24.07
N ASP A 251 5.83 -4.29 -25.14
CA ASP A 251 5.53 -3.60 -26.39
C ASP A 251 4.20 -2.81 -26.27
N ALA A 252 3.23 -3.34 -25.52
CA ALA A 252 1.90 -2.77 -25.42
C ALA A 252 1.68 -1.70 -24.32
N CYS A 253 2.55 -1.59 -23.32
CA CYS A 253 2.33 -0.69 -22.16
C CYS A 253 2.31 0.79 -22.54
N MET A 254 2.95 1.18 -23.64
CA MET A 254 3.00 2.56 -24.13
C MET A 254 1.65 3.07 -24.67
N TYR A 255 0.75 2.16 -25.08
CA TYR A 255 -0.57 2.49 -25.64
C TYR A 255 -1.75 1.83 -24.93
N CYS A 256 -1.54 0.76 -24.18
CA CYS A 256 -2.59 0.05 -23.44
C CYS A 256 -2.36 0.14 -21.92
N LYS A 257 -3.31 0.78 -21.21
CA LYS A 257 -3.26 0.92 -19.74
C LYS A 257 -3.26 -0.42 -19.00
N TYR A 258 -3.91 -1.44 -19.57
CA TYR A 258 -3.99 -2.79 -19.00
C TYR A 258 -2.67 -3.54 -19.18
N ALA A 259 -1.99 -3.37 -20.33
CA ALA A 259 -0.65 -3.87 -20.53
C ALA A 259 0.37 -3.19 -19.59
N SER A 260 0.27 -1.87 -19.36
CA SER A 260 1.11 -1.19 -18.37
C SER A 260 0.87 -1.73 -16.94
N TYR A 261 -0.39 -1.86 -16.54
CA TYR A 261 -0.74 -2.44 -15.23
C TYR A 261 -0.24 -3.89 -15.11
N ALA A 262 -0.36 -4.71 -16.16
CA ALA A 262 0.20 -6.06 -16.20
C ALA A 262 1.73 -6.02 -15.99
N LEU A 263 2.44 -5.15 -16.71
CA LEU A 263 3.89 -5.03 -16.63
C LEU A 263 4.35 -4.59 -15.24
N GLU A 264 3.78 -3.51 -14.67
CA GLU A 264 4.02 -3.07 -13.29
C GLU A 264 3.87 -4.23 -12.28
N ASN A 265 2.79 -5.00 -12.41
CA ASN A 265 2.52 -6.12 -11.52
C ASN A 265 3.51 -7.27 -11.73
N THR A 266 3.87 -7.62 -12.97
CA THR A 266 4.87 -8.67 -13.23
C THR A 266 6.28 -8.32 -12.74
N ILE A 267 6.65 -7.04 -12.73
CA ILE A 267 7.97 -6.60 -12.23
C ILE A 267 8.14 -6.99 -10.74
N SER A 268 7.07 -6.95 -9.94
CA SER A 268 7.08 -7.39 -8.53
C SER A 268 7.28 -8.89 -8.30
N LEU A 269 7.21 -9.71 -9.35
CA LEU A 269 7.39 -11.17 -9.28
C LEU A 269 8.73 -11.65 -9.88
N MET A 270 9.53 -10.74 -10.46
CA MET A 270 10.79 -11.09 -11.12
C MET A 270 11.82 -11.64 -10.10
N THR A 271 12.47 -12.75 -10.45
CA THR A 271 13.76 -13.12 -9.86
C THR A 271 14.82 -12.10 -10.22
N GLN A 272 15.99 -12.20 -9.61
CA GLN A 272 17.15 -11.38 -10.00
C GLN A 272 17.50 -11.53 -11.49
N GLU A 273 17.52 -12.76 -12.02
CA GLU A 273 17.87 -13.04 -13.41
C GLU A 273 16.82 -12.50 -14.38
N GLU A 274 15.53 -12.67 -14.05
CA GLU A 274 14.41 -12.11 -14.80
C GLU A 274 14.46 -10.56 -14.82
N LEU A 275 14.90 -9.94 -13.72
CA LEU A 275 15.06 -8.49 -13.60
C LEU A 275 16.25 -7.97 -14.43
N ASP A 276 17.36 -8.70 -14.43
CA ASP A 276 18.54 -8.40 -15.24
C ASP A 276 18.17 -8.44 -16.74
N GLU A 277 17.59 -9.56 -17.20
CA GLU A 277 17.09 -9.76 -18.58
C GLU A 277 16.09 -8.68 -18.99
N PHE A 278 15.16 -8.32 -18.10
CA PHE A 278 14.18 -7.27 -18.37
C PHE A 278 14.84 -5.92 -18.61
N ILE A 279 15.67 -5.44 -17.68
CA ILE A 279 16.35 -4.13 -17.78
C ILE A 279 17.22 -4.06 -19.04
N ASP A 280 17.99 -5.12 -19.30
CA ASP A 280 18.85 -5.21 -20.50
C ASP A 280 18.04 -5.12 -21.79
N SER A 281 16.84 -5.72 -21.81
CA SER A 281 16.00 -5.76 -23.00
C SER A 281 15.28 -4.44 -23.33
N VAL A 282 15.14 -3.47 -22.41
CA VAL A 282 14.39 -2.21 -22.67
C VAL A 282 15.25 -1.27 -23.55
N PRO A 283 14.88 -1.04 -24.82
CA PRO A 283 15.77 -0.39 -25.78
C PRO A 283 15.79 1.14 -25.65
N ASN A 284 14.66 1.75 -25.25
CA ASN A 284 14.54 3.19 -25.03
C ASN A 284 13.91 3.45 -23.66
N LEU A 285 14.77 3.44 -22.63
CA LEU A 285 14.36 3.65 -21.24
C LEU A 285 13.71 5.03 -21.02
N GLN A 286 14.16 6.06 -21.75
CA GLN A 286 13.66 7.44 -21.62
C GLN A 286 12.24 7.59 -22.17
N GLU A 287 11.93 6.98 -23.31
CA GLU A 287 10.58 6.94 -23.87
C GLU A 287 9.62 6.17 -22.94
N PHE A 288 10.07 5.03 -22.40
CA PHE A 288 9.34 4.29 -21.37
C PHE A 288 9.02 5.14 -20.14
N ALA A 289 10.01 5.88 -19.65
CA ALA A 289 9.88 6.71 -18.46
C ALA A 289 9.04 7.98 -18.69
N THR A 290 9.04 8.56 -19.89
CA THR A 290 8.25 9.77 -20.21
C THR A 290 6.83 9.46 -20.70
N ASN A 291 6.54 8.23 -21.13
CA ASN A 291 5.21 7.81 -21.53
C ASN A 291 4.25 7.73 -20.33
N ARG A 292 3.10 8.40 -20.43
CA ARG A 292 2.02 8.52 -19.41
C ARG A 292 1.45 7.19 -18.89
N LEU A 293 1.71 6.07 -19.56
CA LEU A 293 1.30 4.73 -19.16
C LEU A 293 2.52 3.89 -18.76
N ALA A 294 3.59 3.85 -19.56
CA ALA A 294 4.73 2.99 -19.27
C ALA A 294 5.57 3.45 -18.07
N ASN A 295 5.46 4.73 -17.66
CA ASN A 295 6.16 5.28 -16.50
C ASN A 295 5.87 4.55 -15.17
N PHE A 296 4.69 3.96 -15.01
CA PHE A 296 4.32 3.13 -13.86
C PHE A 296 5.20 1.88 -13.74
N SER A 297 5.61 1.29 -14.87
CA SER A 297 6.54 0.16 -14.88
C SER A 297 7.94 0.55 -14.41
N ILE A 298 8.42 1.76 -14.74
CA ILE A 298 9.69 2.28 -14.19
C ILE A 298 9.56 2.59 -12.70
N CYS A 299 8.40 3.10 -12.24
CA CYS A 299 8.12 3.27 -10.82
C CYS A 299 8.03 1.92 -10.07
N ALA A 300 7.59 0.84 -10.73
CA ALA A 300 7.56 -0.52 -10.17
C ALA A 300 8.96 -1.15 -10.11
N LEU A 301 9.78 -0.87 -11.12
CA LEU A 301 11.19 -1.26 -11.19
C LEU A 301 12.00 -0.62 -10.05
N ALA A 302 11.84 0.68 -9.83
CA ALA A 302 12.48 1.39 -8.72
C ALA A 302 12.02 0.90 -7.33
N ARG A 303 10.84 0.27 -7.23
CA ARG A 303 10.33 -0.35 -5.98
C ARG A 303 10.84 -1.77 -5.73
N GLN A 304 11.62 -2.38 -6.63
CA GLN A 304 12.05 -3.77 -6.45
C GLN A 304 13.04 -3.95 -5.30
N PRO A 305 12.77 -4.83 -4.31
CA PRO A 305 13.73 -5.13 -3.24
C PRO A 305 15.06 -5.70 -3.77
N ASN A 306 15.01 -6.39 -4.92
CA ASN A 306 16.16 -7.01 -5.58
C ASN A 306 16.92 -6.05 -6.52
N LEU A 307 16.63 -4.75 -6.48
CA LEU A 307 17.29 -3.77 -7.34
C LEU A 307 18.73 -3.53 -6.86
N ARG A 308 19.70 -4.00 -7.65
CA ARG A 308 21.15 -3.89 -7.38
C ARG A 308 21.70 -2.51 -7.77
N GLU A 309 22.84 -2.15 -7.19
CA GLU A 309 23.57 -0.92 -7.51
C GLU A 309 23.78 -0.70 -9.02
N ARG A 310 24.18 -1.73 -9.78
CA ARG A 310 24.34 -1.64 -11.25
C ARG A 310 23.04 -1.25 -11.98
N HIS A 311 21.87 -1.62 -11.46
CA HIS A 311 20.57 -1.28 -12.07
C HIS A 311 20.25 0.18 -11.80
N LEU A 312 20.44 0.64 -10.56
CA LEU A 312 20.31 2.05 -10.23
C LEU A 312 21.30 2.91 -11.01
N ASN A 313 22.56 2.48 -11.14
CA ASN A 313 23.56 3.22 -11.90
C ASN A 313 23.21 3.29 -13.41
N ARG A 314 22.45 2.34 -13.97
CA ARG A 314 21.87 2.46 -15.33
C ARG A 314 20.65 3.37 -15.39
N LEU A 315 19.71 3.25 -14.45
CA LEU A 315 18.53 4.14 -14.41
C LEU A 315 18.92 5.60 -14.17
N ILE A 316 19.92 5.83 -13.32
CA ILE A 316 20.43 7.15 -12.94
C ILE A 316 21.45 7.64 -13.96
N GLY A 317 22.24 6.79 -14.61
CA GLY A 317 23.33 7.23 -15.49
C GLY A 317 24.61 7.54 -14.72
N GLY A 318 25.30 6.49 -14.28
CA GLY A 318 26.59 6.57 -13.59
C GLY A 318 27.78 6.51 -14.55
N LEU A 319 28.88 7.14 -14.14
CA LEU A 319 30.14 7.34 -14.90
C LEU A 319 30.86 6.08 -15.43
N PHE A 320 30.35 4.87 -15.15
CA PHE A 320 31.03 3.59 -15.44
C PHE A 320 30.59 2.92 -16.74
N PHE A 321 29.59 3.46 -17.46
CA PHE A 321 29.22 2.95 -18.78
C PHE A 321 29.71 3.92 -19.89
N PRO A 322 30.48 3.43 -20.88
CA PRO A 322 31.01 4.29 -21.94
C PRO A 322 29.87 4.87 -22.78
N SER A 323 29.99 6.16 -23.10
CA SER A 323 28.93 7.07 -23.59
C SER A 323 28.33 6.79 -24.97
N ASN A 324 28.47 5.58 -25.51
CA ASN A 324 27.97 5.18 -26.83
C ASN A 324 26.66 4.38 -26.79
N SER A 325 26.06 4.18 -25.60
CA SER A 325 24.72 3.62 -25.43
C SER A 325 23.78 4.64 -24.75
N HIS A 326 22.81 5.18 -25.50
CA HIS A 326 21.85 6.20 -25.07
C HIS A 326 20.79 5.66 -24.07
N VAL A 327 21.17 5.26 -22.84
CA VAL A 327 20.27 4.51 -21.92
C VAL A 327 20.13 5.14 -20.52
N ASP A 328 20.42 6.43 -20.37
CA ASP A 328 20.24 7.15 -19.11
C ASP A 328 18.92 7.93 -19.08
N LEU A 329 18.25 7.99 -17.91
CA LEU A 329 17.06 8.82 -17.75
C LEU A 329 17.42 10.31 -17.72
N ASP A 330 16.84 11.12 -18.60
CA ASP A 330 16.90 12.59 -18.45
C ASP A 330 15.91 13.04 -17.38
N PHE A 331 16.44 13.39 -16.21
CA PHE A 331 15.66 13.91 -15.09
C PHE A 331 14.99 15.25 -15.42
N SER A 332 15.50 16.01 -16.39
CA SER A 332 14.94 17.32 -16.80
C SER A 332 13.54 17.14 -17.40
N ALA A 333 13.38 16.19 -18.33
CA ALA A 333 12.08 15.80 -18.88
C ALA A 333 11.16 15.13 -17.85
N LEU A 334 11.71 14.37 -16.89
CA LEU A 334 10.90 13.70 -15.86
C LEU A 334 10.35 14.66 -14.80
N ILE A 335 11.13 15.64 -14.33
CA ILE A 335 10.75 16.47 -13.19
C ILE A 335 9.59 17.44 -13.48
N VAL A 336 9.40 17.81 -14.75
CA VAL A 336 8.31 18.68 -15.22
C VAL A 336 7.05 17.92 -15.68
N SER A 337 7.13 16.60 -15.84
CA SER A 337 6.04 15.79 -16.39
C SER A 337 5.31 14.95 -15.33
N ASP A 338 4.23 14.29 -15.74
CA ASP A 338 3.49 13.30 -14.93
C ASP A 338 4.37 12.13 -14.46
N SER A 339 5.53 11.94 -15.09
CA SER A 339 6.54 10.94 -14.74
C SER A 339 7.50 11.36 -13.61
N SER A 340 7.35 12.57 -13.06
CA SER A 340 8.14 13.03 -11.91
C SER A 340 8.15 12.08 -10.67
N PRO A 341 7.17 11.18 -10.44
CA PRO A 341 7.27 10.15 -9.41
C PRO A 341 8.45 9.18 -9.54
N ILE A 342 8.99 8.98 -10.76
CA ILE A 342 10.17 8.15 -10.97
C ILE A 342 11.36 8.67 -10.15
N ILE A 343 11.56 9.99 -10.08
CA ILE A 343 12.73 10.57 -9.40
C ILE A 343 12.70 10.27 -7.90
N TRP A 344 11.57 10.48 -7.21
CA TRP A 344 11.51 10.17 -5.78
C TRP A 344 11.43 8.67 -5.47
N ARG A 345 10.97 7.83 -6.42
CA ARG A 345 11.12 6.37 -6.32
C ARG A 345 12.57 5.92 -6.48
N LEU A 346 13.38 6.58 -7.32
CA LEU A 346 14.84 6.36 -7.36
C LEU A 346 15.52 6.83 -6.07
N CYS A 347 15.05 7.93 -5.46
CA CYS A 347 15.51 8.32 -4.12
C CYS A 347 15.20 7.24 -3.07
N GLU A 348 13.99 6.69 -3.07
CA GLU A 348 13.57 5.58 -2.20
C GLU A 348 14.47 4.34 -2.39
N ALA A 349 14.72 3.94 -3.64
CA ALA A 349 15.57 2.81 -3.97
C ALA A 349 17.02 2.97 -3.49
N CYS A 350 17.58 4.18 -3.60
CA CYS A 350 18.93 4.49 -3.12
C CYS A 350 19.06 4.45 -1.58
N LEU A 351 17.96 4.33 -0.82
CA LEU A 351 18.06 4.01 0.62
C LEU A 351 18.53 2.58 0.87
N LEU A 352 18.21 1.65 -0.04
CA LEU A 352 18.66 0.25 0.02
C LEU A 352 20.04 0.04 -0.60
N GLN A 353 20.50 0.97 -1.44
CA GLN A 353 21.78 0.93 -2.14
C GLN A 353 22.60 2.21 -1.87
N PRO A 354 23.30 2.31 -0.72
CA PRO A 354 23.95 3.56 -0.28
C PRO A 354 24.98 4.13 -1.26
N ASN A 355 25.67 3.28 -2.02
CA ASN A 355 26.69 3.69 -2.99
C ASN A 355 26.11 4.56 -4.13
N SER A 356 24.87 4.31 -4.56
CA SER A 356 24.21 5.09 -5.62
C SER A 356 23.70 6.46 -5.14
N GLN A 357 23.71 6.75 -3.83
CA GLN A 357 23.18 8.00 -3.26
C GLN A 357 23.90 9.24 -3.80
N SER A 358 25.24 9.19 -3.90
CA SER A 358 26.04 10.31 -4.41
C SER A 358 25.71 10.62 -5.86
N THR A 359 25.71 9.59 -6.72
CA THR A 359 25.40 9.71 -8.16
C THR A 359 24.00 10.28 -8.38
N LEU A 360 23.00 9.82 -7.61
CA LEU A 360 21.63 10.34 -7.68
C LEU A 360 21.58 11.83 -7.31
N VAL A 361 22.23 12.21 -6.21
CA VAL A 361 22.23 13.58 -5.69
C VAL A 361 22.95 14.53 -6.64
N GLU A 362 24.08 14.13 -7.20
CA GLU A 362 24.80 14.92 -8.20
C GLU A 362 23.97 15.12 -9.47
N LYS A 363 23.35 14.07 -10.02
CA LYS A 363 22.49 14.21 -11.20
C LYS A 363 21.26 15.08 -10.94
N LEU A 364 20.60 14.89 -9.80
CA LEU A 364 19.46 15.71 -9.39
C LEU A 364 19.84 17.19 -9.24
N PHE A 365 20.98 17.48 -8.60
CA PHE A 365 21.45 18.85 -8.42
C PHE A 365 21.84 19.50 -9.75
N ASN A 366 22.53 18.77 -10.64
CA ASN A 366 22.83 19.26 -11.99
C ASN A 366 21.55 19.58 -12.78
N THR A 367 20.53 18.71 -12.70
CA THR A 367 19.22 18.89 -13.35
C THR A 367 18.50 20.16 -12.88
N LEU A 368 18.55 20.42 -11.57
CA LEU A 368 17.97 21.60 -10.92
C LEU A 368 18.83 22.87 -11.07
N GLY A 369 19.99 22.79 -11.73
CA GLY A 369 20.94 23.89 -11.82
C GLY A 369 21.48 24.34 -10.47
N ILE A 370 21.78 23.39 -9.58
CA ILE A 370 22.39 23.59 -8.26
C ILE A 370 23.91 23.35 -8.38
N ASP A 371 24.63 24.39 -8.79
CA ASP A 371 26.08 24.34 -9.02
C ASP A 371 26.88 24.21 -7.71
N LYS A 372 28.20 23.96 -7.77
CA LYS A 372 29.03 23.66 -6.57
C LYS A 372 29.12 24.80 -5.55
N GLU A 373 28.90 26.04 -5.99
CA GLU A 373 29.00 27.26 -5.17
C GLU A 373 27.63 27.90 -4.87
N ASP A 374 26.55 27.30 -5.36
CA ASP A 374 25.20 27.84 -5.34
C ASP A 374 24.59 27.96 -3.93
N VAL A 375 23.61 28.87 -3.78
CA VAL A 375 22.84 29.10 -2.55
C VAL A 375 21.35 29.07 -2.86
N GLY A 376 20.55 28.41 -2.01
CA GLY A 376 19.12 28.16 -2.30
C GLY A 376 18.88 26.80 -2.95
N PHE A 377 19.41 25.73 -2.35
CA PHE A 377 19.07 24.34 -2.68
C PHE A 377 17.60 24.06 -2.37
N TRP A 378 17.15 24.50 -1.20
CA TRP A 378 15.82 24.20 -0.69
C TRP A 378 14.69 24.75 -1.59
N PRO A 379 14.72 26.01 -2.05
CA PRO A 379 13.76 26.52 -3.03
C PRO A 379 13.78 25.70 -4.33
N LYS A 380 14.97 25.44 -4.90
CA LYS A 380 15.11 24.71 -6.17
C LYS A 380 14.56 23.28 -6.11
N ILE A 381 14.84 22.54 -5.03
CA ILE A 381 14.31 21.17 -4.84
C ILE A 381 12.81 21.21 -4.53
N LEU A 382 12.35 22.15 -3.68
CA LEU A 382 10.94 22.28 -3.30
C LEU A 382 10.04 22.64 -4.48
N GLN A 383 10.55 23.51 -5.37
CA GLN A 383 9.90 23.89 -6.62
C GLN A 383 10.04 22.82 -7.70
N CYS A 384 11.06 21.94 -7.68
CA CYS A 384 11.25 20.88 -8.66
C CYS A 384 11.16 21.38 -10.13
N MET A 385 11.79 22.52 -10.42
CA MET A 385 11.82 23.09 -11.77
C MET A 385 13.23 23.01 -12.36
N PRO A 386 13.36 22.82 -13.69
CA PRO A 386 14.65 22.81 -14.36
C PRO A 386 15.29 24.20 -14.38
N LYS A 387 16.61 24.24 -14.60
CA LYS A 387 17.42 25.47 -14.66
C LYS A 387 16.80 26.50 -15.62
N GLY A 388 16.38 27.65 -15.09
CA GLY A 388 15.90 28.80 -15.87
C GLY A 388 14.43 29.21 -15.64
N SER A 389 13.65 28.47 -14.87
CA SER A 389 12.28 28.88 -14.51
C SER A 389 12.28 30.03 -13.49
N THR A 390 11.51 31.09 -13.75
CA THR A 390 11.30 32.22 -12.84
C THR A 390 9.84 32.29 -12.41
N ASP A 391 9.50 31.67 -11.28
CA ASP A 391 8.16 31.70 -10.72
C ASP A 391 8.20 31.79 -9.18
N ASP A 392 7.09 32.20 -8.58
CA ASP A 392 6.94 32.36 -7.13
C ASP A 392 7.29 31.09 -6.33
N TYR A 393 7.54 31.23 -5.02
CA TYR A 393 7.75 30.09 -4.13
C TYR A 393 6.53 29.14 -4.13
N GLN A 394 6.60 28.10 -4.96
CA GLN A 394 5.63 27.02 -5.05
C GLN A 394 6.14 25.75 -4.36
N ILE A 395 5.24 25.09 -3.63
CA ILE A 395 5.49 23.80 -2.99
C ILE A 395 4.99 22.72 -3.94
N ARG A 396 5.89 21.99 -4.63
CA ARG A 396 5.48 20.84 -5.45
C ARG A 396 5.56 19.54 -4.63
N ALA A 397 4.56 18.67 -4.82
CA ALA A 397 4.51 17.38 -4.13
C ALA A 397 5.75 16.52 -4.41
N THR A 398 6.24 16.51 -5.65
CA THR A 398 7.49 15.86 -6.06
C THR A 398 8.69 16.38 -5.25
N GLY A 399 8.81 17.70 -5.06
CA GLY A 399 9.91 18.32 -4.29
C GLY A 399 9.89 17.93 -2.82
N CYS A 400 8.70 17.93 -2.21
CA CYS A 400 8.52 17.41 -0.85
C CYS A 400 8.88 15.92 -0.76
N SER A 401 8.42 15.07 -1.69
CA SER A 401 8.77 13.64 -1.70
C SER A 401 10.27 13.41 -1.86
N ILE A 402 10.94 14.12 -2.78
CA ILE A 402 12.39 14.07 -2.95
C ILE A 402 13.09 14.44 -1.64
N LEU A 403 12.72 15.55 -1.00
CA LEU A 403 13.29 15.95 0.30
C LEU A 403 13.03 14.90 1.41
N LEU A 404 11.86 14.26 1.43
CA LEU A 404 11.52 13.18 2.38
C LEU A 404 12.41 11.93 2.23
N PHE A 405 12.96 11.66 1.04
CA PHE A 405 13.92 10.57 0.86
C PHE A 405 15.37 11.04 1.02
N LEU A 406 15.74 12.21 0.47
CA LEU A 406 17.09 12.78 0.60
C LEU A 406 17.51 12.96 2.06
N LEU A 407 16.63 13.47 2.93
CA LEU A 407 16.93 13.64 4.35
C LEU A 407 17.10 12.32 5.13
N ARG A 408 16.89 11.16 4.48
CA ARG A 408 17.20 9.81 5.01
C ARG A 408 18.49 9.22 4.43
N PHE A 409 19.19 9.94 3.54
CA PHE A 409 20.48 9.53 2.99
C PHE A 409 21.60 9.72 4.02
N ASN A 410 22.79 9.19 3.71
CA ASN A 410 23.98 9.48 4.50
C ASN A 410 24.22 11.00 4.56
N THR A 411 24.39 11.55 5.76
CA THR A 411 24.54 13.00 5.99
C THR A 411 25.77 13.61 5.33
N ILE A 412 26.78 12.80 4.98
CA ILE A 412 27.94 13.22 4.19
C ILE A 412 27.50 13.59 2.76
N VAL A 413 26.65 12.76 2.14
CA VAL A 413 26.16 12.95 0.76
C VAL A 413 25.29 14.21 0.67
N ILE A 414 24.36 14.38 1.61
CA ILE A 414 23.45 15.54 1.63
C ILE A 414 23.98 16.74 2.43
N LYS A 415 25.26 16.75 2.83
CA LYS A 415 25.86 17.79 3.68
C LYS A 415 25.62 19.22 3.17
N ARG A 416 25.68 19.41 1.85
CA ARG A 416 25.46 20.72 1.20
C ARG A 416 24.01 21.21 1.39
N LEU A 417 23.03 20.33 1.19
CA LEU A 417 21.61 20.62 1.44
C LEU A 417 21.36 21.02 2.90
N LEU A 418 21.91 20.27 3.86
CA LEU A 418 21.75 20.56 5.29
C LEU A 418 22.39 21.91 5.69
N LEU A 419 23.55 22.23 5.13
CA LEU A 419 24.23 23.51 5.38
C LEU A 419 23.51 24.73 4.78
N ASP A 420 22.83 24.56 3.64
CA ASP A 420 22.06 25.64 2.99
C ASP A 420 20.73 25.93 3.70
N PHE A 421 20.20 25.02 4.54
CA PHE A 421 18.95 25.26 5.26
C PHE A 421 18.99 26.53 6.14
N LYS A 422 20.17 26.94 6.61
CA LYS A 422 20.36 28.23 7.33
C LYS A 422 20.04 29.46 6.45
N ASN A 423 20.28 29.36 5.14
CA ASN A 423 20.04 30.40 4.16
C ASN A 423 18.56 30.41 3.79
N PHE A 424 17.98 29.22 3.58
CA PHE A 424 16.54 29.04 3.39
C PHE A 424 15.75 29.67 4.53
N ILE A 425 16.11 29.43 5.80
CA ILE A 425 15.45 30.07 6.96
C ILE A 425 15.48 31.61 6.87
N LYS A 426 16.60 32.19 6.42
CA LYS A 426 16.73 33.64 6.25
C LYS A 426 15.82 34.14 5.13
N GLN A 427 15.85 33.49 3.96
CA GLN A 427 15.04 33.84 2.79
C GLN A 427 13.54 33.75 3.10
N THR A 428 13.08 32.63 3.66
CA THR A 428 11.66 32.41 3.98
C THR A 428 11.15 33.31 5.10
N LYS A 429 12.02 33.74 6.04
CA LYS A 429 11.66 34.77 7.02
C LYS A 429 11.51 36.14 6.36
N THR A 430 12.45 36.56 5.50
CA THR A 430 12.37 37.85 4.78
C THR A 430 11.15 37.93 3.84
N GLN A 431 10.62 36.78 3.39
CA GLN A 431 9.44 36.69 2.52
C GLN A 431 8.15 36.28 3.26
N GLU A 432 8.16 36.22 4.59
CA GLU A 432 7.01 35.84 5.44
C GLU A 432 6.34 34.49 5.08
N LEU A 433 7.09 33.56 4.48
CA LEU A 433 6.55 32.30 3.94
C LEU A 433 6.29 31.22 5.01
N TRP A 434 6.71 31.45 6.26
CA TRP A 434 6.69 30.42 7.30
C TRP A 434 5.31 29.85 7.65
N PRO A 435 4.24 30.64 7.78
CA PRO A 435 2.89 30.11 7.98
C PRO A 435 2.48 29.15 6.87
N ARG A 436 2.72 29.51 5.61
CA ARG A 436 2.39 28.68 4.43
C ARG A 436 3.22 27.38 4.41
N LEU A 437 4.52 27.47 4.66
CA LEU A 437 5.42 26.31 4.65
C LEU A 437 5.13 25.33 5.80
N ALA A 438 4.93 25.82 7.02
CA ALA A 438 4.74 24.96 8.20
C ALA A 438 3.32 24.36 8.29
N THR A 439 2.33 24.95 7.63
CA THR A 439 0.95 24.40 7.54
C THR A 439 0.69 23.57 6.28
N ASP A 440 1.59 23.57 5.30
CA ASP A 440 1.44 22.75 4.09
C ASP A 440 1.39 21.25 4.41
N SER A 441 0.53 20.53 3.69
CA SER A 441 0.25 19.10 3.94
C SER A 441 1.45 18.16 3.71
N LEU A 442 2.43 18.59 2.90
CA LEU A 442 3.60 17.80 2.53
C LEU A 442 4.89 18.37 3.12
N PHE A 443 5.12 19.69 3.02
CA PHE A 443 6.34 20.33 3.52
C PHE A 443 6.41 20.33 5.05
N SER A 444 5.26 20.34 5.75
CA SER A 444 5.23 20.11 7.20
C SER A 444 5.85 18.77 7.60
N ARG A 445 5.78 17.73 6.75
CA ARG A 445 6.44 16.43 6.98
C ARG A 445 7.96 16.51 6.80
N VAL A 446 8.41 17.27 5.81
CA VAL A 446 9.84 17.56 5.61
C VAL A 446 10.41 18.25 6.85
N LEU A 447 9.72 19.28 7.37
CA LEU A 447 10.11 19.97 8.61
C LEU A 447 10.08 19.05 9.83
N GLN A 448 9.03 18.22 9.98
CA GLN A 448 8.93 17.25 11.09
C GLN A 448 10.11 16.28 11.14
N MET A 449 10.58 15.80 9.98
CA MET A 449 11.70 14.87 9.90
C MET A 449 13.05 15.57 10.06
N LEU A 450 13.21 16.79 9.53
CA LEU A 450 14.40 17.61 9.78
C LEU A 450 14.57 17.95 11.28
N LEU A 451 13.45 18.08 12.00
CA LEU A 451 13.38 18.29 13.45
C LEU A 451 13.39 16.98 14.27
N ASP A 452 13.52 15.80 13.66
CA ASP A 452 13.64 14.56 14.43
C ASP A 452 15.01 14.48 15.12
N VAL A 453 15.00 14.67 16.44
CA VAL A 453 16.16 14.59 17.33
C VAL A 453 16.93 13.26 17.24
N LYS A 454 16.29 12.18 16.75
CA LYS A 454 16.96 10.89 16.50
C LYS A 454 17.87 10.92 15.28
N LEU A 455 17.51 11.70 14.25
CA LEU A 455 18.26 11.77 12.99
C LEU A 455 19.40 12.79 13.04
N LYS A 456 19.37 13.75 13.98
CA LYS A 456 20.41 14.78 14.20
C LYS A 456 20.83 15.53 12.92
N LEU A 457 19.89 15.77 12.01
CA LEU A 457 20.16 16.33 10.67
C LEU A 457 20.61 17.81 10.68
N ILE A 458 20.19 18.57 11.69
CA ILE A 458 20.54 19.98 11.87
C ILE A 458 21.06 20.22 13.28
N SER A 459 21.99 21.18 13.42
CA SER A 459 22.55 21.56 14.72
C SER A 459 21.61 22.46 15.52
N ASP A 460 21.79 22.50 16.84
CA ASP A 460 21.02 23.36 17.75
C ASP A 460 21.02 24.83 17.33
N ARG A 461 22.14 25.33 16.76
CA ARG A 461 22.25 26.69 16.20
C ARG A 461 21.26 26.94 15.05
N ILE A 462 20.93 25.92 14.27
CA ILE A 462 19.93 25.98 13.20
C ILE A 462 18.52 25.83 13.77
N VAL A 463 18.31 24.94 14.75
CA VAL A 463 17.04 24.82 15.49
C VAL A 463 16.65 26.15 16.15
N ILE A 464 17.60 26.85 16.77
CA ILE A 464 17.40 28.19 17.36
C ILE A 464 16.98 29.22 16.31
N LYS A 465 17.58 29.19 15.10
CA LYS A 465 17.19 30.09 14.01
C LYS A 465 15.78 29.80 13.49
N LEU A 466 15.44 28.52 13.34
CA LEU A 466 14.11 28.09 12.92
C LEU A 466 13.06 28.46 13.98
N PHE A 467 13.35 28.26 15.26
CA PHE A 467 12.49 28.70 16.36
C PHE A 467 12.18 30.19 16.30
N LYS A 468 13.21 31.04 16.17
CA LYS A 468 13.05 32.50 16.05
C LYS A 468 12.32 32.96 14.77
N ALA A 469 12.08 32.07 13.82
CA ALA A 469 11.29 32.35 12.62
C ALA A 469 9.87 31.79 12.69
N LEU A 470 9.65 30.70 13.42
CA LEU A 470 8.31 30.11 13.64
C LEU A 470 7.58 30.71 14.85
N ARG A 471 8.31 31.24 15.85
CA ARG A 471 7.73 31.79 17.10
C ARG A 471 6.76 32.94 16.82
N GLU A 472 7.09 33.81 15.87
CA GLU A 472 6.25 34.95 15.44
C GLU A 472 4.86 34.52 14.92
N HIS A 473 4.70 33.24 14.58
CA HIS A 473 3.44 32.64 14.12
C HIS A 473 2.95 31.50 15.03
N ALA A 474 3.50 31.35 16.25
CA ALA A 474 3.32 30.16 17.08
C ALA A 474 1.85 29.79 17.35
N VAL A 475 1.00 30.79 17.61
CA VAL A 475 -0.45 30.60 17.84
C VAL A 475 -1.14 30.09 16.57
N GLN A 476 -0.89 30.72 15.42
CA GLN A 476 -1.47 30.31 14.13
C GLN A 476 -1.08 28.86 13.80
N LEU A 477 0.21 28.52 13.93
CA LEU A 477 0.72 27.17 13.69
C LEU A 477 0.14 26.16 14.67
N SER A 478 -0.10 26.55 15.92
CA SER A 478 -0.70 25.68 16.95
C SER A 478 -2.20 25.41 16.76
N LEU A 479 -2.90 26.26 15.99
CA LEU A 479 -4.32 26.09 15.64
C LEU A 479 -4.51 25.34 14.32
N ASP A 480 -3.51 25.31 13.44
CA ASP A 480 -3.51 24.45 12.26
C ASP A 480 -3.18 22.98 12.61
N ARG A 481 -3.68 22.04 11.81
CA ARG A 481 -3.45 20.59 12.01
C ARG A 481 -2.03 20.18 11.67
N ASN A 482 -1.44 20.71 10.60
CA ASN A 482 -0.09 20.34 10.14
C ASN A 482 0.97 21.14 10.92
N GLY A 483 0.70 22.44 11.13
CA GLY A 483 1.50 23.32 12.00
C GLY A 483 1.68 22.74 13.41
N ALA A 484 0.62 22.20 14.02
CA ALA A 484 0.71 21.56 15.34
C ALA A 484 1.67 20.36 15.37
N PHE A 485 1.79 19.58 14.28
CA PHE A 485 2.80 18.52 14.19
C PHE A 485 4.23 19.09 14.05
N VAL A 486 4.42 20.15 13.25
CA VAL A 486 5.73 20.85 13.14
C VAL A 486 6.15 21.43 14.49
N MET A 487 5.25 22.12 15.18
CA MET A 487 5.50 22.70 16.50
C MET A 487 5.76 21.62 17.56
N SER A 488 5.14 20.44 17.45
CA SER A 488 5.44 19.28 18.30
C SER A 488 6.87 18.76 18.11
N SER A 489 7.33 18.61 16.86
CA SER A 489 8.73 18.23 16.59
C SER A 489 9.71 19.32 17.01
N LEU A 490 9.39 20.59 16.75
CA LEU A 490 10.20 21.74 17.16
C LEU A 490 10.39 21.74 18.69
N PHE A 491 9.30 21.68 19.46
CA PHE A 491 9.33 21.67 20.93
C PHE A 491 10.22 20.55 21.49
N LYS A 492 10.22 19.37 20.86
CA LYS A 492 11.12 18.25 21.26
C LYS A 492 12.59 18.59 21.03
N ALA A 493 12.92 19.27 19.93
CA ALA A 493 14.26 19.75 19.61
C ALA A 493 14.71 21.00 20.40
N LEU A 494 13.78 21.74 21.03
CA LEU A 494 14.10 22.91 21.86
C LEU A 494 14.76 22.55 23.20
N SER A 495 15.61 23.45 23.68
CA SER A 495 16.12 23.47 25.07
C SER A 495 15.00 23.84 26.07
N PRO A 496 15.15 23.53 27.38
CA PRO A 496 14.15 23.87 28.40
C PRO A 496 13.72 25.35 28.39
N ALA A 497 14.66 26.29 28.34
CA ALA A 497 14.36 27.72 28.31
C ALA A 497 13.54 28.14 27.07
N MET A 498 13.87 27.59 25.89
CA MET A 498 13.12 27.92 24.66
C MET A 498 11.74 27.25 24.62
N ARG A 499 11.56 26.10 25.28
CA ARG A 499 10.23 25.49 25.48
C ARG A 499 9.35 26.39 26.35
N GLU A 500 9.91 26.97 27.40
CA GLU A 500 9.23 27.94 28.25
C GLU A 500 8.84 29.21 27.47
N GLU A 501 9.77 29.81 26.71
CA GLU A 501 9.48 30.95 25.82
C GLU A 501 8.29 30.66 24.89
N LEU A 502 8.24 29.46 24.31
CA LEU A 502 7.16 29.04 23.43
C LEU A 502 5.84 28.86 24.19
N LEU A 503 5.87 28.29 25.40
CA LEU A 503 4.65 28.09 26.18
C LEU A 503 4.06 29.42 26.66
N LEU A 504 4.90 30.39 27.07
CA LEU A 504 4.47 31.75 27.41
C LEU A 504 3.73 32.42 26.24
N GLU A 505 4.20 32.24 25.01
CA GLU A 505 3.54 32.72 23.78
C GLU A 505 2.17 32.07 23.54
N LEU A 506 2.01 30.79 23.92
CA LEU A 506 0.81 30.00 23.63
C LEU A 506 -0.25 30.03 24.76
N VAL A 507 0.13 30.33 26.00
CA VAL A 507 -0.78 30.38 27.17
C VAL A 507 -2.03 31.25 26.94
N PRO A 508 -1.95 32.47 26.35
CA PRO A 508 -3.12 33.29 26.06
C PRO A 508 -4.16 32.58 25.18
N SER A 509 -3.70 31.73 24.27
CA SER A 509 -4.56 30.98 23.32
C SER A 509 -4.83 29.53 23.74
N CYS A 510 -4.41 29.12 24.95
CA CYS A 510 -4.46 27.73 25.42
C CYS A 510 -5.82 27.06 25.21
N ASN A 511 -6.92 27.71 25.62
CA ASN A 511 -8.27 27.13 25.52
C ASN A 511 -8.68 26.86 24.05
N GLN A 512 -8.22 27.69 23.10
CA GLN A 512 -8.49 27.50 21.67
C GLN A 512 -7.64 26.35 21.10
N ILE A 513 -6.36 26.30 21.48
CA ILE A 513 -5.41 25.26 21.06
C ILE A 513 -5.84 23.88 21.58
N VAL A 514 -6.25 23.76 22.84
CA VAL A 514 -6.78 22.52 23.42
C VAL A 514 -8.04 22.05 22.69
N LYS A 515 -8.99 22.97 22.42
CA LYS A 515 -10.22 22.67 21.69
C LYS A 515 -9.95 22.19 20.25
N ARG A 516 -8.93 22.73 19.58
CA ARG A 516 -8.62 22.43 18.17
C ARG A 516 -7.68 21.25 17.98
N ASN A 517 -6.65 21.15 18.80
CA ASN A 517 -5.51 20.25 18.66
C ASN A 517 -5.10 19.65 20.02
N LYS A 518 -6.06 19.07 20.77
CA LYS A 518 -5.84 18.51 22.13
C LYS A 518 -4.55 17.71 22.30
N LYS A 519 -4.29 16.75 21.39
CA LYS A 519 -3.07 15.91 21.43
C LYS A 519 -1.76 16.70 21.34
N TYR A 520 -1.74 17.84 20.64
CA TYR A 520 -0.57 18.71 20.60
C TYR A 520 -0.39 19.46 21.93
N ALA A 521 -1.47 20.00 22.49
CA ALA A 521 -1.45 20.65 23.81
C ALA A 521 -0.99 19.68 24.92
N GLU A 522 -1.42 18.42 24.87
CA GLU A 522 -0.94 17.32 25.72
C GLU A 522 0.58 17.08 25.53
N ILE A 523 1.08 16.98 24.30
CA ILE A 523 2.51 16.69 24.03
C ILE A 523 3.44 17.81 24.52
N ILE A 524 3.05 19.07 24.40
CA ILE A 524 3.88 20.20 24.90
C ILE A 524 3.62 20.52 26.38
N GLY A 525 2.58 19.95 26.97
CA GLY A 525 2.18 20.20 28.37
C GLY A 525 1.56 21.58 28.60
N LEU A 526 0.84 22.13 27.61
CA LEU A 526 0.35 23.52 27.64
C LEU A 526 -0.61 23.79 28.80
N GLU A 527 -1.54 22.88 29.06
CA GLU A 527 -2.48 23.00 30.18
C GLU A 527 -1.75 22.89 31.53
N ALA A 528 -0.81 21.95 31.67
CA ALA A 528 -0.01 21.79 32.88
C ALA A 528 0.84 23.04 33.18
N PHE A 529 1.46 23.65 32.16
CA PHE A 529 2.20 24.89 32.29
C PHE A 529 1.30 26.08 32.68
N LYS A 530 0.10 26.18 32.08
CA LYS A 530 -0.90 27.20 32.44
C LYS A 530 -1.40 27.05 33.87
N THR A 531 -1.52 25.84 34.40
CA THR A 531 -1.99 25.57 35.77
C THR A 531 -0.90 25.79 36.82
N ASN A 532 0.34 25.36 36.56
CA ASN A 532 1.46 25.49 37.50
C ASN A 532 2.80 25.46 36.73
N ASP A 533 3.29 26.64 36.34
CA ASP A 533 4.53 26.78 35.57
C ASP A 533 5.76 26.36 36.39
N ALA A 534 5.79 26.69 37.69
CA ALA A 534 6.86 26.31 38.61
C ALA A 534 7.08 24.78 38.66
N MET A 535 6.01 23.99 38.81
CA MET A 535 6.08 22.53 38.77
C MET A 535 6.47 22.00 37.38
N TRP A 536 6.11 22.71 36.30
CA TRP A 536 6.54 22.35 34.95
C TRP A 536 8.05 22.61 34.75
N ARG A 537 8.58 23.73 35.25
CA ARG A 537 10.03 24.07 35.23
C ARG A 537 10.84 22.99 35.93
N GLU A 538 10.47 22.65 37.16
CA GLU A 538 11.11 21.61 37.98
C GLU A 538 11.15 20.25 37.24
N LYS A 539 10.07 19.88 36.53
CA LYS A 539 10.02 18.66 35.71
C LYS A 539 10.96 18.72 34.51
N GLN A 540 11.10 19.88 33.84
CA GLN A 540 12.05 20.02 32.73
C GLN A 540 13.51 19.97 33.22
N GLU A 541 13.83 20.60 34.35
CA GLU A 541 15.17 20.57 34.95
C GLU A 541 15.58 19.14 35.33
N LYS A 542 14.73 18.41 36.06
CA LYS A 542 14.95 16.98 36.37
C LYS A 542 15.18 16.16 35.11
N ALA A 543 14.34 16.35 34.09
CA ALA A 543 14.49 15.68 32.79
C ALA A 543 15.70 16.15 31.96
N SER A 544 16.30 17.29 32.27
CA SER A 544 17.55 17.77 31.68
C SER A 544 18.75 17.14 32.40
N ASN A 545 18.77 17.16 33.73
CA ASN A 545 19.84 16.62 34.56
C ASN A 545 20.03 15.12 34.31
N VAL A 546 18.94 14.34 34.26
CA VAL A 546 19.00 12.91 33.90
C VAL A 546 19.62 12.70 32.51
N ARG A 547 19.30 13.55 31.52
CA ARG A 547 19.88 13.47 30.16
C ARG A 547 21.33 13.97 30.07
N GLY A 548 21.79 14.78 31.03
CA GLY A 548 23.20 15.11 31.24
C GLY A 548 23.95 13.89 31.75
N MET A 549 23.51 13.33 32.89
CA MET A 549 24.12 12.16 33.51
C MET A 549 24.24 10.95 32.56
N PHE A 550 23.25 10.69 31.71
CA PHE A 550 23.33 9.61 30.71
C PHE A 550 24.26 9.92 29.52
N ARG A 551 24.59 11.18 29.25
CA ARG A 551 25.59 11.55 28.24
C ARG A 551 26.99 11.31 28.76
N ASP A 552 27.24 11.71 30.01
CA ASP A 552 28.51 11.57 30.72
C ASP A 552 28.89 10.09 31.01
N ILE A 553 28.01 9.13 30.66
CA ILE A 553 28.19 7.67 30.79
C ILE A 553 28.41 6.99 29.41
N VAL A 554 28.09 7.68 28.31
CA VAL A 554 28.04 7.11 26.94
C VAL A 554 29.08 7.73 26.00
N GLU A 555 29.67 8.87 26.38
CA GLU A 555 30.92 9.41 25.82
C GLU A 555 32.15 8.86 26.58
#